data_AF-A0A9P8Z6D6-F1
#
_entry.id   AF-A0A9P8Z6D6-F1
#
_cell.length_a   1.000
_cell.length_b   1.000
_cell.length_c   1.000
_cell.angle_alpha   90.00
_cell.angle_beta   90.00
_cell.angle_gamma   90.00
#
_symmetry.space_group_name_H-M   'P 1'
#
loop_
_entity.id
_entity.type
_entity.pdbx_description
1 polymer ?
#
loop_
_entity_poly.entity_id
_entity_poly.type
_entity_poly.pdbx_seq_one_letter_code
_entity_poly.pdbx_strand_id
1 'polypeptide(L)'
;MMALGGQGYMEETEIARLIRDQLVERVWEGTGAVLTTDLLRAAGGDDQPLTHWITWVRGVIHKSKLAVTSASQTATARLDELVGSLAASFGSSRGNPLLAPALLDAVGYATAGVLLLEHAAWSQSRMTSQSSVDCVAFERWILEELPRAAALTSEDILASRIATDQAFVFGGTIPARL
;
A
#
# COMPACT_ATOMS: atom_id res chain seq x y z
N MET A 1 21.19 -2.85 6.30
CA MET A 1 22.48 -2.26 5.84
C MET A 1 22.78 -0.95 6.54
N MET A 2 22.01 0.12 6.33
CA MET A 2 22.32 1.46 6.89
C MET A 2 22.44 1.49 8.42
N ALA A 3 21.59 0.74 9.14
CA ALA A 3 21.65 0.67 10.61
C ALA A 3 22.98 0.10 11.18
N LEU A 4 23.78 -0.59 10.35
CA LEU A 4 25.08 -1.15 10.74
C LEU A 4 26.27 -0.29 10.28
N GLY A 5 26.03 0.83 9.61
CA GLY A 5 27.09 1.65 9.02
C GLY A 5 27.98 0.86 8.07
N GLY A 6 29.30 1.05 8.18
CA GLY A 6 30.29 0.36 7.34
C GLY A 6 30.25 -1.17 7.44
N GLN A 7 29.85 -1.72 8.60
CA GLN A 7 29.70 -3.17 8.76
C GLN A 7 28.62 -3.74 7.84
N GLY A 8 27.55 -2.98 7.57
CA GLY A 8 26.51 -3.42 6.63
C GLY A 8 27.01 -3.60 5.19
N TYR A 9 28.15 -3.02 4.83
CA TYR A 9 28.78 -3.17 3.52
C TYR A 9 29.74 -4.37 3.43
N MET A 10 30.14 -4.94 4.58
CA MET A 10 31.05 -6.08 4.62
C MET A 10 30.30 -7.36 4.26
N GLU A 11 30.80 -8.13 3.29
CA GLU A 11 30.17 -9.37 2.82
C GLU A 11 30.10 -10.43 3.93
N GLU A 12 31.02 -10.39 4.90
CA GLU A 12 31.08 -11.27 6.06
C GLU A 12 29.87 -11.11 7.01
N THR A 13 29.18 -9.98 6.97
CA THR A 13 27.94 -9.76 7.76
C THR A 13 26.70 -10.35 7.08
N GLU A 14 26.84 -10.86 5.86
CA GLU A 14 25.81 -11.46 5.02
C GLU A 14 24.63 -10.55 4.63
N ILE A 15 24.52 -9.35 5.19
CA ILE A 15 23.40 -8.43 4.90
C ILE A 15 23.45 -7.91 3.47
N ALA A 16 24.63 -7.69 2.91
CA ALA A 16 24.78 -7.35 1.50
C ALA A 16 24.25 -8.47 0.60
N ARG A 17 24.52 -9.74 0.95
CA ARG A 17 23.99 -10.92 0.25
C ARG A 17 22.47 -10.99 0.34
N LEU A 18 21.88 -10.83 1.53
CA LEU A 18 20.42 -10.83 1.69
C LEU A 18 19.73 -9.77 0.82
N ILE A 19 20.30 -8.56 0.71
CA ILE A 19 19.76 -7.50 -0.14
C ILE A 19 19.84 -7.88 -1.62
N ARG A 20 20.98 -8.43 -2.07
CA ARG A 20 21.14 -8.90 -3.45
C ARG A 20 20.14 -10.01 -3.78
N ASP A 21 19.97 -10.97 -2.88
CA ASP A 21 19.08 -12.10 -3.06
C ASP A 21 17.60 -11.65 -3.12
N GLN A 22 17.19 -10.64 -2.34
CA GLN A 22 15.84 -10.06 -2.41
C GLN A 22 15.52 -9.35 -3.74
N LEU A 23 16.52 -8.95 -4.54
CA LEU A 23 16.23 -8.26 -5.81
C LEU A 23 15.52 -9.16 -6.82
N VAL A 24 15.74 -10.47 -6.76
CA VAL A 24 15.09 -11.42 -7.69
C VAL A 24 13.57 -11.43 -7.50
N GLU A 25 13.10 -11.22 -6.27
CA GLU A 25 11.67 -11.23 -5.92
C GLU A 25 10.85 -10.16 -6.66
N ARG A 26 11.50 -9.07 -7.08
CA ARG A 26 10.84 -7.98 -7.82
C ARG A 26 10.80 -8.21 -9.34
N VAL A 27 11.44 -9.26 -9.82
CA VAL A 27 11.64 -9.52 -11.25
C VAL A 27 11.01 -10.84 -11.66
N TRP A 28 11.31 -11.92 -10.93
CA TRP A 28 10.76 -13.24 -11.24
C TRP A 28 9.27 -13.30 -10.90
N GLU A 29 8.54 -14.24 -11.48
CA GLU A 29 7.08 -14.41 -11.26
C GLU A 29 6.21 -13.18 -11.55
N GLY A 30 6.73 -12.26 -12.36
CA GLY A 30 6.04 -11.04 -12.75
C GLY A 30 6.66 -9.81 -12.11
N THR A 31 7.09 -8.86 -12.95
CA THR A 31 7.59 -7.59 -12.46
C THR A 31 6.46 -6.77 -11.81
N GLY A 32 6.82 -5.79 -10.99
CA GLY A 32 5.82 -4.87 -10.42
C GLY A 32 4.89 -4.24 -11.47
N ALA A 33 5.41 -3.90 -12.66
CA ALA A 33 4.58 -3.39 -13.75
C ALA A 33 3.55 -4.42 -14.25
N VAL A 34 3.93 -5.69 -14.36
CA VAL A 34 3.00 -6.77 -14.75
C VAL A 34 1.97 -7.03 -13.65
N LEU A 35 2.41 -7.16 -12.39
CA LEU A 35 1.51 -7.45 -11.26
C LEU A 35 0.49 -6.34 -11.02
N THR A 36 0.86 -5.07 -11.27
CA THR A 36 -0.09 -3.95 -11.15
C THR A 36 -1.17 -3.98 -12.21
N THR A 37 -0.84 -4.38 -13.45
CA THR A 37 -1.86 -4.60 -14.49
C THR A 37 -2.70 -5.84 -14.20
N ASP A 38 -2.13 -6.88 -13.61
CA ASP A 38 -2.86 -8.08 -13.19
C ASP A 38 -3.87 -7.78 -12.09
N LEU A 39 -3.52 -6.92 -11.13
CA LEU A 39 -4.46 -6.40 -10.13
C LEU A 39 -5.66 -5.70 -10.79
N LEU A 40 -5.43 -4.84 -11.78
CA LEU A 40 -6.52 -4.17 -12.50
C LEU A 40 -7.40 -5.16 -13.26
N ARG A 41 -6.78 -6.16 -13.90
CA ARG A 41 -7.50 -7.27 -14.56
C ARG A 41 -8.37 -8.02 -13.57
N ALA A 42 -7.82 -8.41 -12.42
CA ALA A 42 -8.54 -9.13 -11.37
C ALA A 42 -9.69 -8.28 -10.81
N ALA A 43 -9.44 -7.01 -10.48
CA ALA A 43 -10.45 -6.08 -9.96
C ALA A 43 -11.62 -5.87 -10.93
N GLY A 44 -11.39 -6.00 -12.24
CA GLY A 44 -12.42 -5.93 -13.28
C GLY A 44 -13.17 -7.24 -13.57
N GLY A 45 -12.87 -8.34 -12.87
CA GLY A 45 -13.48 -9.65 -13.10
C GLY A 45 -14.95 -9.74 -12.66
N ASP A 46 -15.68 -10.69 -13.26
CA ASP A 46 -17.13 -10.87 -13.07
C ASP A 46 -17.53 -11.22 -11.63
N ASP A 47 -16.67 -11.94 -10.90
CA ASP A 47 -16.88 -12.32 -9.50
C ASP A 47 -16.69 -11.16 -8.50
N GLN A 48 -16.50 -9.93 -8.99
CA GLN A 48 -16.36 -8.72 -8.16
C GLN A 48 -15.36 -8.85 -6.99
N PRO A 49 -14.12 -9.35 -7.21
CA PRO A 49 -13.18 -9.63 -6.13
C PRO A 49 -12.81 -8.39 -5.31
N LEU A 50 -12.80 -7.19 -5.93
CA LEU A 50 -12.58 -5.93 -5.23
C LEU A 50 -13.69 -5.65 -4.20
N THR A 51 -14.96 -5.87 -4.57
CA THR A 51 -16.11 -5.70 -3.67
C THR A 51 -15.99 -6.65 -2.48
N HIS A 52 -15.61 -7.91 -2.73
CA HIS A 52 -15.39 -8.89 -1.67
C HIS A 52 -14.24 -8.49 -0.75
N TRP A 53 -13.12 -8.03 -1.30
CA TRP A 53 -11.98 -7.55 -0.51
C TRP A 53 -12.36 -6.34 0.35
N ILE A 54 -13.02 -5.31 -0.21
CA ILE A 54 -13.50 -4.14 0.56
C ILE A 54 -14.45 -4.57 1.69
N THR A 55 -15.37 -5.50 1.39
CA THR A 55 -16.32 -6.02 2.38
C THR A 55 -15.61 -6.75 3.51
N TRP A 56 -14.60 -7.57 3.19
CA TRP A 56 -13.78 -8.25 4.18
C TRP A 56 -13.01 -7.25 5.07
N VAL A 57 -12.29 -6.30 4.47
CA VAL A 57 -11.52 -5.28 5.21
C VAL A 57 -12.42 -4.50 6.17
N ARG A 58 -13.53 -3.96 5.68
CA ARG A 58 -14.50 -3.24 6.53
C ARG A 58 -15.11 -4.12 7.60
N GLY A 59 -15.35 -5.39 7.28
CA GLY A 59 -15.82 -6.38 8.24
C GLY A 59 -14.84 -6.59 9.40
N VAL A 60 -13.53 -6.66 9.09
CA VAL A 60 -12.48 -6.77 10.12
C VAL A 60 -12.36 -5.48 10.92
N ILE A 61 -12.39 -4.31 10.28
CA ILE A 61 -12.38 -3.00 10.96
C ILE A 61 -13.53 -2.90 11.96
N HIS A 62 -14.76 -3.23 11.54
CA HIS A 62 -15.94 -3.16 12.41
C HIS A 62 -15.92 -4.19 13.56
N LYS A 63 -15.36 -5.38 13.33
CA LYS A 63 -15.26 -6.43 14.36
C LYS A 63 -14.13 -6.17 15.36
N SER A 64 -13.08 -5.46 14.96
CA SER A 64 -11.90 -5.21 15.77
C SER A 64 -12.21 -4.20 16.87
N LYS A 65 -12.24 -4.68 18.11
CA LYS A 65 -12.51 -3.86 19.31
C LYS A 65 -11.20 -3.55 20.03
N LEU A 66 -10.40 -2.67 19.43
CA LEU A 66 -9.20 -2.16 20.07
C LEU A 66 -9.55 -1.17 21.18
N ALA A 67 -8.79 -1.18 22.28
CA ALA A 67 -8.99 -0.21 23.36
C ALA A 67 -8.76 1.18 22.80
N VAL A 68 -9.66 2.06 23.17
CA VAL A 68 -9.84 3.33 22.50
C VAL A 68 -8.83 4.34 23.05
N THR A 69 -7.64 4.38 22.48
CA THR A 69 -6.77 5.56 22.55
C THR A 69 -7.15 6.53 21.42
N SER A 70 -6.83 7.82 21.56
CA SER A 70 -7.04 8.79 20.48
C SER A 70 -6.28 8.42 19.20
N ALA A 71 -5.09 7.82 19.33
CA ALA A 71 -4.27 7.35 18.22
C ALA A 71 -4.91 6.16 17.51
N SER A 72 -5.32 5.12 18.24
CA SER A 72 -6.00 3.94 17.69
C SER A 72 -7.31 4.30 16.98
N GLN A 73 -8.09 5.25 17.51
CA GLN A 73 -9.27 5.77 16.81
C GLN A 73 -8.92 6.45 15.49
N THR A 74 -7.92 7.34 15.52
CA THR A 74 -7.49 8.08 14.34
C THR A 74 -6.94 7.15 13.26
N ALA A 75 -6.13 6.16 13.66
CA ALA A 75 -5.58 5.15 12.77
C ALA A 75 -6.71 4.31 12.13
N THR A 76 -7.67 3.84 12.93
CA THR A 76 -8.81 3.06 12.42
C THR A 76 -9.65 3.86 11.44
N ALA A 77 -9.92 5.14 11.74
CA ALA A 77 -10.67 6.03 10.85
C ALA A 77 -9.93 6.29 9.53
N ARG A 78 -8.61 6.55 9.57
CA ARG A 78 -7.79 6.73 8.36
C ARG A 78 -7.73 5.48 7.49
N LEU A 79 -7.65 4.30 8.11
CA LEU A 79 -7.69 3.04 7.37
C LEU A 79 -9.03 2.85 6.66
N ASP A 80 -10.16 3.11 7.33
CA ASP A 80 -11.48 3.01 6.70
C ASP A 80 -11.68 4.05 5.58
N GLU A 81 -11.19 5.28 5.77
CA GLU A 81 -11.18 6.33 4.75
C GLU A 81 -10.39 5.91 3.50
N LEU A 82 -9.18 5.37 3.69
CA LEU A 82 -8.35 4.84 2.60
C LEU A 82 -9.07 3.73 1.84
N VAL A 83 -9.68 2.78 2.55
CA VAL A 83 -10.42 1.68 1.92
C VAL A 83 -11.65 2.21 1.16
N GLY A 84 -12.31 3.24 1.70
CA GLY A 84 -13.42 3.91 1.04
C GLY A 84 -13.03 4.63 -0.24
N SER A 85 -11.87 5.28 -0.28
CA SER A 85 -11.39 5.99 -1.47
C SER A 85 -10.97 5.03 -2.59
N LEU A 86 -10.41 3.87 -2.24
CA LEU A 86 -9.95 2.88 -3.22
C LEU A 86 -11.06 2.40 -4.16
N ALA A 87 -12.27 2.21 -3.66
CA ALA A 87 -13.42 1.80 -4.48
C ALA A 87 -13.64 2.74 -5.67
N ALA A 88 -13.57 4.06 -5.42
CA ALA A 88 -13.71 5.08 -6.44
C ALA A 88 -12.50 5.10 -7.39
N SER A 89 -11.28 5.00 -6.84
CA SER A 89 -10.05 5.03 -7.62
C SER A 89 -9.95 3.87 -8.61
N PHE A 90 -10.38 2.66 -8.23
CA PHE A 90 -10.44 1.51 -9.16
C PHE A 90 -11.42 1.75 -10.31
N GLY A 91 -12.58 2.37 -10.04
CA GLY A 91 -13.56 2.74 -11.07
C GLY A 91 -12.98 3.72 -12.10
N SER A 92 -12.25 4.74 -11.65
CA SER A 92 -11.60 5.74 -12.50
C SER A 92 -10.33 5.24 -13.21
N SER A 93 -9.75 4.13 -12.75
CA SER A 93 -8.49 3.59 -13.27
C SER A 93 -8.62 2.69 -14.51
N ARG A 94 -9.84 2.36 -14.95
CA ARG A 94 -10.05 1.51 -16.13
C ARG A 94 -9.40 2.15 -17.37
N GLY A 95 -8.25 1.62 -17.77
CA GLY A 95 -7.47 2.12 -18.92
C GLY A 95 -6.37 3.13 -18.56
N ASN A 96 -6.14 3.45 -17.28
CA ASN A 96 -5.03 4.32 -16.86
C ASN A 96 -3.91 3.50 -16.17
N PRO A 97 -2.83 3.15 -16.91
CA PRO A 97 -1.72 2.38 -16.34
C PRO A 97 -0.92 3.14 -15.27
N LEU A 98 -1.02 4.48 -15.20
CA LEU A 98 -0.27 5.29 -14.24
C LEU A 98 -0.78 5.11 -12.80
N LEU A 99 -2.06 4.74 -12.64
CA LEU A 99 -2.64 4.52 -11.31
C LEU A 99 -2.40 3.11 -10.77
N ALA A 100 -2.09 2.15 -11.65
CA ALA A 100 -1.98 0.74 -11.28
C ALA A 100 -0.93 0.47 -10.17
N PRO A 101 0.29 1.06 -10.21
CA PRO A 101 1.29 0.89 -9.15
C PRO A 101 0.84 1.40 -7.79
N ALA A 102 0.28 2.61 -7.76
CA ALA A 102 -0.16 3.20 -6.51
C ALA A 102 -1.40 2.50 -5.95
N LEU A 103 -2.30 1.97 -6.79
CA LEU A 103 -3.41 1.12 -6.35
C LEU A 103 -2.92 -0.20 -5.73
N LEU A 104 -1.93 -0.87 -6.33
CA LEU A 104 -1.34 -2.07 -5.75
C LEU A 104 -0.71 -1.79 -4.38
N ASP A 105 0.09 -0.71 -4.29
CA ASP A 105 0.69 -0.28 -3.04
C ASP A 105 -0.38 0.02 -1.97
N ALA A 106 -1.49 0.68 -2.34
CA ALA A 106 -2.58 0.96 -1.41
C ALA A 106 -3.29 -0.31 -0.93
N VAL A 107 -3.58 -1.25 -1.84
CA VAL A 107 -4.23 -2.52 -1.47
C VAL A 107 -3.35 -3.31 -0.52
N GLY A 108 -2.04 -3.40 -0.81
CA GLY A 108 -1.07 -4.04 0.07
C GLY A 108 -1.00 -3.36 1.44
N TYR A 109 -0.90 -2.04 1.46
CA TYR A 109 -0.85 -1.25 2.69
C TYR A 109 -2.11 -1.38 3.54
N ALA A 110 -3.29 -1.28 2.94
CA ALA A 110 -4.57 -1.43 3.64
C ALA A 110 -4.76 -2.86 4.16
N THR A 111 -4.32 -3.86 3.40
CA THR A 111 -4.37 -5.27 3.82
C THR A 111 -3.43 -5.52 5.01
N ALA A 112 -2.20 -5.01 4.98
CA ALA A 112 -1.29 -5.10 6.12
C ALA A 112 -1.86 -4.36 7.35
N GLY A 113 -2.40 -3.15 7.14
CA GLY A 113 -3.01 -2.34 8.20
C GLY A 113 -4.20 -3.03 8.88
N VAL A 114 -5.09 -3.65 8.11
CA VAL A 114 -6.24 -4.35 8.69
C VAL A 114 -5.85 -5.62 9.44
N LEU A 115 -4.81 -6.33 8.98
CA LEU A 115 -4.27 -7.49 9.69
C LEU A 115 -3.57 -7.09 10.99
N LEU A 116 -2.85 -5.96 10.99
CA LEU A 116 -2.26 -5.40 12.22
C LEU A 116 -3.34 -4.97 13.22
N LEU A 117 -4.43 -4.34 12.75
CA LEU A 117 -5.58 -3.99 13.58
C LEU A 117 -6.21 -5.24 14.21
N GLU A 118 -6.48 -6.27 13.40
CA GLU A 118 -7.05 -7.53 13.88
C GLU A 118 -6.14 -8.18 14.93
N HIS A 119 -4.84 -8.19 14.67
CA HIS A 119 -3.85 -8.75 15.59
C HIS A 119 -3.80 -7.97 16.91
N ALA A 120 -3.76 -6.64 16.86
CA ALA A 120 -3.75 -5.80 18.05
C ALA A 120 -5.02 -6.00 18.89
N ALA A 121 -6.20 -6.06 18.24
CA ALA A 121 -7.47 -6.30 18.93
C ALA A 121 -7.52 -7.70 19.57
N TRP A 122 -7.04 -8.72 18.86
CA TRP A 122 -6.90 -10.08 19.39
C TRP A 122 -5.96 -10.13 20.60
N SER A 123 -4.77 -9.54 20.47
CA SER A 123 -3.72 -9.53 21.49
C SER A 123 -4.20 -8.87 22.78
N GLN A 124 -4.91 -7.75 22.65
CA GLN A 124 -5.56 -7.09 23.77
C GLN A 124 -6.65 -7.94 24.42
N SER A 125 -7.52 -8.57 23.62
CA SER A 125 -8.60 -9.42 24.15
C SER A 125 -8.06 -10.62 24.94
N ARG A 126 -6.85 -11.08 24.61
CA ARG A 126 -6.14 -12.19 25.28
C ARG A 126 -5.24 -11.73 26.43
N MET A 127 -5.15 -10.42 26.68
CA MET A 127 -4.29 -9.82 27.70
C MET A 127 -2.83 -10.30 27.57
N THR A 128 -2.32 -10.37 26.34
CA THR A 128 -0.92 -10.76 26.14
C THR A 128 0.02 -9.69 26.69
N SER A 129 1.25 -10.09 27.03
CA SER A 129 2.29 -9.14 27.44
C SER A 129 2.75 -8.19 26.32
N GLN A 130 2.42 -8.50 25.06
CA GLN A 130 2.81 -7.74 23.87
C GLN A 130 1.71 -6.81 23.36
N SER A 131 0.50 -6.85 23.94
CA SER A 131 -0.65 -6.08 23.47
C SER A 131 -0.35 -4.59 23.25
N SER A 132 0.47 -3.97 24.10
CA SER A 132 0.85 -2.55 23.93
C SER A 132 1.72 -2.33 22.69
N VAL A 133 2.64 -3.25 22.38
CA VAL A 133 3.50 -3.21 21.20
C VAL A 133 2.68 -3.41 19.94
N ASP A 134 1.72 -4.33 19.96
CA ASP A 134 0.85 -4.63 18.81
C ASP A 134 -0.05 -3.43 18.47
N CYS A 135 -0.60 -2.75 19.48
CA CYS A 135 -1.34 -1.50 19.28
C CYS A 135 -0.47 -0.43 18.63
N VAL A 136 0.75 -0.20 19.15
CA VAL A 136 1.67 0.81 18.60
C VAL A 136 2.09 0.45 17.17
N ALA A 137 2.31 -0.83 16.87
CA ALA A 137 2.65 -1.27 15.51
C ALA A 137 1.54 -0.91 14.52
N PHE A 138 0.27 -1.18 14.86
CA PHE A 138 -0.87 -0.76 14.04
C PHE A 138 -0.97 0.77 13.92
N GLU A 139 -0.87 1.49 15.04
CA GLU A 139 -0.96 2.96 15.06
C GLU A 139 0.10 3.60 14.17
N ARG A 140 1.38 3.18 14.31
CA ARG A 140 2.47 3.72 13.51
C ARG A 140 2.36 3.34 12.04
N TRP A 141 1.96 2.10 11.75
CA TRP A 141 1.72 1.67 10.38
C TRP A 141 0.72 2.56 9.67
N ILE A 142 -0.32 3.07 10.34
CA ILE A 142 -1.32 3.94 9.70
C ILE A 142 -1.01 5.43 9.79
N LEU A 143 -0.41 5.88 10.90
CA LEU A 143 -0.24 7.31 11.20
C LEU A 143 1.09 7.88 10.70
N GLU A 144 2.15 7.07 10.68
CA GLU A 144 3.51 7.51 10.32
C GLU A 144 3.89 7.13 8.89
N GLU A 145 3.45 5.96 8.42
CA GLU A 145 3.63 5.55 7.02
C GLU A 145 2.51 6.15 6.15
N LEU A 146 2.85 6.45 4.89
CA LEU A 146 1.88 6.92 3.89
C LEU A 146 1.95 6.00 2.67
N PRO A 147 0.84 5.36 2.25
CA PRO A 147 0.84 4.62 1.00
C PRO A 147 1.05 5.62 -0.14
N ARG A 148 1.79 5.23 -1.19
CA ARG A 148 1.98 6.07 -2.38
C ARG A 148 0.66 6.51 -3.00
N ALA A 149 -0.41 5.74 -2.81
CA ALA A 149 -1.77 6.07 -3.21
C ALA A 149 -2.38 7.30 -2.51
N ALA A 150 -1.91 7.70 -1.33
CA ALA A 150 -2.35 8.95 -0.69
C ALA A 150 -1.96 10.20 -1.49
N ALA A 151 -1.06 10.06 -2.46
CA ALA A 151 -0.64 11.13 -3.36
C ALA A 151 -1.42 11.16 -4.70
N LEU A 152 -2.28 10.17 -4.99
CA LEU A 152 -3.03 10.16 -6.25
C LEU A 152 -4.27 11.05 -6.15
N THR A 153 -4.17 12.26 -6.67
CA THR A 153 -5.35 13.10 -6.90
C THR A 153 -6.03 12.72 -8.22
N SER A 154 -7.31 13.05 -8.34
CA SER A 154 -8.08 12.89 -9.58
C SER A 154 -7.49 13.67 -10.78
N GLU A 155 -6.57 14.62 -10.52
CA GLU A 155 -5.88 15.43 -11.54
C GLU A 155 -4.74 14.69 -12.25
N ASP A 156 -4.23 13.58 -11.67
CA ASP A 156 -3.14 12.78 -12.26
C ASP A 156 -3.59 11.87 -13.41
N ILE A 157 -4.83 12.05 -13.88
CA ILE A 157 -5.56 11.10 -14.71
C ILE A 157 -5.57 11.48 -16.21
N LEU A 158 -5.15 12.69 -16.60
CA LEU A 158 -5.28 13.12 -18.00
C LEU A 158 -4.16 12.61 -18.92
N ALA A 159 -4.54 12.34 -20.18
CA ALA A 159 -3.65 12.11 -21.32
C ALA A 159 -2.51 13.14 -21.46
N SER A 160 -2.66 14.34 -20.85
CA SER A 160 -1.62 15.37 -20.74
C SER A 160 -0.39 14.91 -19.95
N ARG A 161 -0.56 14.08 -18.90
CA ARG A 161 0.56 13.53 -18.12
C ARG A 161 1.35 12.52 -18.92
N ILE A 162 0.68 11.62 -19.67
CA ILE A 162 1.37 10.65 -20.55
C ILE A 162 2.23 11.36 -21.60
N ALA A 163 1.69 12.40 -22.26
CA ALA A 163 2.44 13.19 -23.23
C ALA A 163 3.64 13.91 -22.59
N THR A 164 3.47 14.41 -21.37
CA THR A 164 4.54 15.05 -20.58
C THR A 164 5.62 14.04 -20.19
N ASP A 165 5.24 12.86 -19.70
CA ASP A 165 6.16 11.79 -19.31
C ASP A 165 6.96 11.30 -20.52
N GLN A 166 6.32 11.15 -21.70
CA GLN A 166 7.00 10.82 -22.95
C GLN A 166 8.02 11.90 -23.34
N ALA A 167 7.63 13.17 -23.32
CA ALA A 167 8.55 14.27 -23.61
C ALA A 167 9.73 14.30 -22.62
N PHE A 168 9.47 14.10 -21.34
CA PHE A 168 10.52 14.06 -20.31
C PHE A 168 11.51 12.91 -20.52
N VAL A 169 11.02 11.68 -20.74
CA VAL A 169 11.86 10.48 -20.89
C VAL A 169 12.69 10.52 -22.17
N PHE A 170 12.13 11.01 -23.28
CA PHE A 170 12.78 11.01 -24.59
C PHE A 170 13.42 12.36 -24.97
N GLY A 171 13.45 13.34 -24.06
CA GLY A 171 14.06 14.66 -24.30
C GLY A 171 13.29 15.55 -25.27
N GLY A 172 11.98 15.39 -25.38
CA GLY A 172 11.08 16.24 -26.16
C GLY A 172 10.65 17.52 -25.43
N THR A 173 9.96 18.40 -26.16
CA THR A 173 9.41 19.65 -25.60
C THR A 173 8.24 19.35 -24.66
N ILE A 174 8.35 19.77 -23.40
CA ILE A 174 7.28 19.63 -22.41
C ILE A 174 6.15 20.61 -22.75
N PRO A 175 4.91 20.15 -22.99
CA PRO A 175 3.78 21.04 -23.20
C PRO A 175 3.55 21.90 -21.96
N ALA A 176 3.28 23.20 -22.15
CA ALA A 176 2.97 24.10 -21.03
C ALA A 176 1.74 23.56 -20.27
N ARG A 177 1.79 23.58 -18.93
CA ARG A 177 0.64 23.21 -18.08
C ARG A 177 -0.53 24.14 -18.43
N LEU A 178 -1.63 23.58 -18.95
CA LEU A 178 -2.93 24.26 -19.08
C LEU A 178 -3.64 24.22 -17.74
#